data_AF-A0A352B7F6-F1
#
_entry.id   AF-A0A352B7F6-F1
#
_cell.length_a   1.000
_cell.length_b   1.000
_cell.length_c   1.000
_cell.angle_alpha   90.00
_cell.angle_beta   90.00
_cell.angle_gamma   90.00
#
_symmetry.space_group_name_H-M   'P 1'
#
loop_
_entity.id
_entity.type
_entity.pdbx_description
1 polymer ?
#
loop_
_entity_poly.entity_id
_entity_poly.type
_entity_poly.pdbx_seq_one_letter_code
_entity_poly.pdbx_strand_id
1 'polypeptide(L)'
;MPGAGVVSRRLAALAGGSIGSAPLESARGDGSRWWSRRARGRQQPCRRGCVDRTPDPPPAPPSDLTALRQQIDAVDDQLLALLNERARLAQRVGGTKAAAGEESFHIPEREAEVLERLSSRNPGPLPAEAVRLLFREVMSACLALERPLRVAYLGPAGTFSQLAAIRQFGRATHFVACEDISAVFQAVERKEADYGVVPVENSTAGMVTATLDLVVDSPLTVHGEILMDIHHQLLARSKELSEVRVVYSHPHALAQCTAWLRKQLPAARLESVSSTSRAAQLASLEEHTAAIANELAAEIYDLHTVERNIEDERVNQTRFFVLAHHPAEPTGADRTSMVFTVKNEAGALVSTLAALASEGINMTKIESRPSRRGTWEYHFFVDCEGHKDDAGVARALAEVECHCHFFRILGSYPRARVVV
;
A
#
# COMPACT_ATOMS: atom_id res chain seq x y z
N MET A 1 25.04 9.11 57.09
CA MET A 1 25.38 10.53 56.89
C MET A 1 24.61 11.08 55.70
N PRO A 2 23.39 11.61 55.85
CA PRO A 2 22.78 12.48 54.85
C PRO A 2 22.79 13.94 55.35
N GLY A 3 23.26 14.85 54.50
CA GLY A 3 23.26 16.28 54.72
C GLY A 3 21.93 16.92 54.37
N ALA A 4 21.45 17.78 55.26
CA ALA A 4 20.25 18.59 55.16
C ALA A 4 20.43 19.80 54.23
N GLY A 5 19.32 20.32 53.70
CA GLY A 5 19.27 21.61 53.00
C GLY A 5 17.84 22.01 52.65
N VAL A 6 17.15 22.62 53.62
CA VAL A 6 15.80 23.22 53.54
C VAL A 6 15.91 24.70 53.25
N VAL A 7 15.12 25.27 52.31
CA VAL A 7 14.56 26.66 52.34
C VAL A 7 13.32 26.70 51.41
N SER A 8 12.08 26.64 51.94
CA SER A 8 11.10 27.75 52.17
C SER A 8 10.32 28.21 50.91
N ARG A 9 9.02 27.89 50.74
CA ARG A 9 7.80 28.66 51.17
C ARG A 9 7.73 30.08 50.52
N ARG A 10 6.67 30.57 49.87
CA ARG A 10 5.22 30.59 50.23
C ARG A 10 4.37 31.32 49.14
N LEU A 11 3.14 30.82 48.91
CA LEU A 11 1.81 31.50 48.87
C LEU A 11 1.45 32.68 47.91
N ALA A 12 0.43 32.39 47.09
CA ALA A 12 -0.94 32.97 47.05
C ALA A 12 -1.31 34.23 46.21
N ALA A 13 -2.54 34.11 45.66
CA ALA A 13 -3.54 35.13 45.29
C ALA A 13 -3.34 35.90 43.96
N LEU A 14 -4.34 36.33 43.19
CA LEU A 14 -5.81 36.21 43.11
C LEU A 14 -6.23 36.96 41.80
N ALA A 15 -7.40 36.61 41.26
CA ALA A 15 -8.35 37.48 40.54
C ALA A 15 -8.18 37.86 39.04
N GLY A 16 -9.31 37.74 38.33
CA GLY A 16 -9.70 38.49 37.11
C GLY A 16 -9.85 37.62 35.86
N GLY A 17 -11.00 37.47 35.21
CA GLY A 17 -12.32 38.05 35.40
C GLY A 17 -13.33 37.37 34.47
N SER A 18 -14.57 37.23 34.94
CA SER A 18 -15.73 36.80 34.17
C SER A 18 -16.48 38.03 33.64
N ILE A 19 -16.76 38.04 32.35
CA ILE A 19 -17.77 38.87 31.68
C ILE A 19 -18.52 37.86 30.81
N GLY A 20 -19.84 37.73 30.76
CA GLY A 20 -20.95 38.58 31.13
C GLY A 20 -22.06 38.18 30.16
N SER A 21 -23.08 37.52 30.67
CA SER A 21 -24.29 37.10 29.95
C SER A 21 -25.26 38.27 29.79
N ALA A 22 -25.90 38.40 28.62
CA ALA A 22 -27.25 38.95 28.50
C ALA A 22 -27.91 38.60 27.14
N PRO A 23 -29.25 38.51 27.06
CA PRO A 23 -30.02 37.80 26.03
C PRO A 23 -30.87 38.73 25.14
N LEU A 24 -31.47 38.18 24.07
CA LEU A 24 -32.68 38.69 23.38
C LEU A 24 -33.37 37.49 22.70
N GLU A 25 -34.49 36.99 23.24
CA GLU A 25 -35.87 37.33 22.83
C GLU A 25 -36.09 37.29 21.31
N SER A 26 -36.65 36.20 20.80
CA SER A 26 -38.09 35.96 20.57
C SER A 26 -38.64 36.60 19.29
N ALA A 27 -39.00 35.75 18.33
CA ALA A 27 -40.03 36.03 17.34
C ALA A 27 -40.61 34.71 16.83
N ARG A 28 -41.69 34.28 17.46
CA ARG A 28 -42.65 33.32 16.90
C ARG A 28 -43.58 34.09 15.95
N GLY A 29 -43.85 33.52 14.79
CA GLY A 29 -45.00 33.82 13.92
C GLY A 29 -45.15 32.62 13.01
N ASP A 30 -45.97 31.64 13.37
CA ASP A 30 -47.42 31.54 13.12
C ASP A 30 -47.79 31.80 11.65
N GLY A 31 -48.13 30.69 10.97
CA GLY A 31 -48.51 30.61 9.57
C GLY A 31 -49.44 29.42 9.42
N SER A 32 -50.67 29.61 9.88
CA SER A 32 -51.73 28.63 9.93
C SER A 32 -52.40 28.39 8.57
N ARG A 33 -52.69 27.11 8.32
CA ARG A 33 -53.92 26.54 7.74
C ARG A 33 -54.43 27.10 6.40
N TRP A 34 -54.40 26.29 5.34
CA TRP A 34 -55.49 26.26 4.36
C TRP A 34 -55.91 24.83 3.91
N TRP A 35 -57.08 24.43 4.45
CA TRP A 35 -58.21 23.64 3.89
C TRP A 35 -58.06 22.22 3.34
N SER A 36 -58.60 21.31 4.16
CA SER A 36 -59.32 20.09 3.79
C SER A 36 -60.55 20.38 2.90
N ARG A 37 -60.67 19.69 1.76
CA ARG A 37 -61.92 19.59 0.98
C ARG A 37 -62.55 18.22 1.17
N ARG A 38 -63.76 18.23 1.72
CA ARG A 38 -64.68 17.09 1.82
C ARG A 38 -65.30 16.75 0.46
N ALA A 39 -65.46 15.44 0.30
CA ALA A 39 -66.28 14.71 -0.64
C ALA A 39 -67.69 15.27 -0.90
N ARG A 40 -68.10 15.26 -2.17
CA ARG A 40 -69.43 14.87 -2.72
C ARG A 40 -69.12 14.36 -4.13
N GLY A 41 -69.38 13.11 -4.54
CA GLY A 41 -70.65 12.41 -4.46
C GLY A 41 -71.48 12.68 -5.72
N ARG A 42 -71.08 12.11 -6.87
CA ARG A 42 -71.94 11.93 -8.06
C ARG A 42 -71.55 10.65 -8.79
N GLN A 43 -72.44 9.66 -8.73
CA GLN A 43 -72.45 8.46 -9.55
C GLN A 43 -73.23 8.73 -10.85
N GLN A 44 -72.70 8.32 -12.01
CA GLN A 44 -73.40 7.82 -13.22
C GLN A 44 -72.45 7.83 -14.45
N PRO A 45 -72.69 7.04 -15.51
CA PRO A 45 -72.42 5.60 -15.59
C PRO A 45 -71.38 5.27 -16.68
N CYS A 46 -70.72 4.11 -16.55
CA CYS A 46 -69.86 3.53 -17.58
C CYS A 46 -70.62 3.29 -18.89
N ARG A 47 -70.17 3.90 -19.99
CA ARG A 47 -70.34 3.35 -21.36
C ARG A 47 -69.21 3.78 -22.30
N ARG A 48 -68.59 2.74 -22.90
CA ARG A 48 -67.87 2.67 -24.18
C ARG A 48 -66.38 3.07 -24.21
N GLY A 49 -65.53 2.06 -24.46
CA GLY A 49 -64.25 2.23 -25.14
C GLY A 49 -62.99 1.86 -24.35
N CYS A 50 -62.93 0.72 -23.68
CA CYS A 50 -61.64 0.15 -23.29
C CYS A 50 -60.94 -0.36 -24.55
N VAL A 51 -60.13 0.49 -25.17
CA VAL A 51 -59.07 0.02 -26.07
C VAL A 51 -57.95 -0.41 -25.14
N ASP A 52 -57.69 -1.72 -25.07
CA ASP A 52 -56.46 -2.26 -24.48
C ASP A 52 -55.27 -1.57 -25.16
N ARG A 53 -54.69 -0.58 -24.48
CA ARG A 53 -53.33 -0.14 -24.79
C ARG A 53 -52.41 -1.05 -24.01
N THR A 54 -51.97 -2.13 -24.65
CA THR A 54 -50.74 -2.80 -24.25
C THR A 54 -49.64 -1.72 -24.13
N PRO A 55 -48.87 -1.67 -23.04
CA PRO A 55 -47.72 -0.78 -22.98
C PRO A 55 -46.80 -1.14 -24.17
N ASP A 56 -46.44 -0.14 -24.96
CA ASP A 56 -45.51 -0.35 -26.08
C ASP A 56 -44.25 -1.05 -25.54
N PRO A 57 -43.72 -2.07 -26.23
CA PRO A 57 -42.45 -2.66 -25.86
C PRO A 57 -41.38 -1.55 -25.81
N PRO A 58 -40.42 -1.61 -24.87
CA PRO A 58 -39.38 -0.60 -24.77
C PRO A 58 -38.73 -0.41 -26.15
N PRO A 59 -38.47 0.83 -26.57
CA PRO A 59 -37.88 1.08 -27.88
C PRO A 59 -36.61 0.25 -28.01
N ALA A 60 -36.51 -0.52 -29.11
CA ALA A 60 -35.31 -1.29 -29.41
C ALA A 60 -34.09 -0.36 -29.30
N PRO A 61 -32.98 -0.80 -28.69
CA PRO A 61 -31.78 0.04 -28.59
C PRO A 61 -31.47 0.57 -30.00
N PRO A 62 -31.15 1.87 -30.15
CA PRO A 62 -30.88 2.45 -31.45
C PRO A 62 -29.89 1.53 -32.18
N SER A 63 -30.20 1.16 -33.43
CA SER A 63 -29.49 0.13 -34.21
C SER A 63 -27.96 0.34 -34.23
N ASP A 64 -27.54 1.59 -34.06
CA ASP A 64 -26.15 2.04 -33.94
C ASP A 64 -25.45 1.48 -32.68
N LEU A 65 -26.13 1.43 -31.52
CA LEU A 65 -25.57 0.83 -30.31
C LEU A 65 -25.37 -0.67 -30.44
N THR A 66 -26.31 -1.37 -31.09
CA THR A 66 -26.19 -2.81 -31.34
C THR A 66 -25.02 -3.10 -32.29
N ALA A 67 -24.86 -2.29 -33.35
CA ALA A 67 -23.73 -2.42 -34.27
C ALA A 67 -22.38 -2.13 -33.60
N LEU A 68 -22.31 -1.11 -32.74
CA LEU A 68 -21.11 -0.81 -31.96
C LEU A 68 -20.74 -1.94 -30.99
N ARG A 69 -21.72 -2.56 -30.32
CA ARG A 69 -21.48 -3.72 -29.45
C ARG A 69 -20.91 -4.90 -30.22
N GLN A 70 -21.45 -5.21 -31.39
CA GLN A 70 -20.91 -6.28 -32.25
C GLN A 70 -19.48 -6.01 -32.71
N GLN A 71 -19.13 -4.74 -32.95
CA GLN A 71 -17.74 -4.36 -33.25
C GLN A 71 -16.83 -4.56 -32.03
N ILE A 72 -17.30 -4.19 -30.83
CA ILE A 72 -16.57 -4.43 -29.58
C ILE A 72 -16.35 -5.93 -29.38
N ASP A 73 -17.39 -6.75 -29.51
CA ASP A 73 -17.30 -8.22 -29.37
C ASP A 73 -16.23 -8.81 -30.32
N ALA A 74 -16.20 -8.34 -31.58
CA ALA A 74 -15.21 -8.79 -32.55
C ALA A 74 -13.77 -8.35 -32.19
N VAL A 75 -13.59 -7.19 -31.56
CA VAL A 75 -12.28 -6.76 -31.03
C VAL A 75 -11.91 -7.60 -29.80
N ASP A 76 -12.85 -7.88 -28.91
CA ASP A 76 -12.63 -8.69 -27.71
C ASP A 76 -12.21 -10.12 -28.07
N ASP A 77 -12.81 -10.73 -29.10
CA ASP A 77 -12.40 -12.03 -29.64
C ASP A 77 -10.94 -12.00 -30.16
N GLN A 78 -10.54 -10.92 -30.84
CA GLN A 78 -9.16 -10.75 -31.30
C GLN A 78 -8.19 -10.55 -30.13
N LEU A 79 -8.57 -9.76 -29.13
CA LEU A 79 -7.79 -9.58 -27.91
C LEU A 79 -7.60 -10.91 -27.20
N LEU A 80 -8.66 -11.70 -27.01
CA LEU A 80 -8.58 -13.03 -26.40
C LEU A 80 -7.65 -13.96 -27.17
N ALA A 81 -7.71 -13.95 -28.51
CA ALA A 81 -6.81 -14.74 -29.35
C ALA A 81 -5.34 -14.33 -29.16
N LEU A 82 -5.05 -13.03 -29.13
CA LEU A 82 -3.69 -12.49 -28.93
C LEU A 82 -3.16 -12.76 -27.50
N LEU A 83 -4.01 -12.64 -26.48
CA LEU A 83 -3.67 -12.95 -25.10
C LEU A 83 -3.31 -14.43 -24.94
N ASN A 84 -4.09 -15.33 -25.54
CA ASN A 84 -3.80 -16.76 -25.55
C ASN A 84 -2.51 -17.09 -26.31
N GLU A 85 -2.23 -16.40 -27.43
CA GLU A 85 -0.98 -16.60 -28.15
C GLU A 85 0.23 -16.16 -27.31
N ARG A 86 0.12 -15.01 -26.63
CA ARG A 86 1.13 -14.56 -25.67
C ARG A 86 1.34 -15.58 -24.55
N ALA A 87 0.28 -16.15 -24.00
CA ALA A 87 0.35 -17.18 -22.96
C ALA A 87 1.07 -18.44 -23.44
N ARG A 88 0.84 -18.90 -24.68
CA ARG A 88 1.59 -20.03 -25.27
C ARG A 88 3.08 -19.72 -25.44
N LEU A 89 3.42 -18.49 -25.84
CA LEU A 89 4.82 -18.06 -25.92
C LEU A 89 5.49 -18.06 -24.55
N ALA A 90 4.81 -17.57 -23.51
CA ALA A 90 5.29 -17.62 -22.13
C ALA A 90 5.55 -19.07 -21.68
N GLN A 91 4.60 -19.98 -21.90
CA GLN A 91 4.80 -21.41 -21.59
C GLN A 91 6.03 -22.02 -22.29
N ARG A 92 6.28 -21.66 -23.56
CA ARG A 92 7.47 -22.11 -24.29
C ARG A 92 8.77 -21.54 -23.72
N VAL A 93 8.76 -20.28 -23.26
CA VAL A 93 9.88 -19.66 -22.54
C VAL A 93 10.14 -20.40 -21.23
N GLY A 94 9.10 -20.63 -20.42
CA GLY A 94 9.19 -21.39 -19.18
C GLY A 94 9.77 -22.79 -19.39
N GLY A 95 9.33 -23.51 -20.42
CA GLY A 95 9.88 -24.82 -20.79
C GLY A 95 11.36 -24.77 -21.21
N THR A 96 11.78 -23.71 -21.90
CA THR A 96 13.17 -23.51 -22.32
C THR A 96 14.07 -23.21 -21.12
N LYS A 97 13.62 -22.34 -20.21
CA LYS A 97 14.33 -22.01 -18.97
C LYS A 97 14.47 -23.22 -18.04
N ALA A 98 13.39 -23.98 -17.87
CA ALA A 98 13.41 -25.21 -17.08
C ALA A 98 14.39 -26.25 -17.65
N ALA A 99 14.47 -26.39 -18.98
CA ALA A 99 15.44 -27.27 -19.63
C ALA A 99 16.89 -26.77 -19.51
N ALA A 100 17.10 -25.45 -19.40
CA ALA A 100 18.40 -24.83 -19.17
C ALA A 100 18.82 -24.82 -17.68
N GLY A 101 17.95 -25.23 -16.76
CA GLY A 101 18.20 -25.20 -15.32
C GLY A 101 18.18 -23.80 -14.72
N GLU A 102 17.57 -22.81 -15.40
CA GLU A 102 17.42 -21.46 -14.86
C GLU A 102 16.33 -21.45 -13.76
N GLU A 103 16.70 -20.97 -12.56
CA GLU A 103 15.76 -20.83 -11.43
C GLU A 103 14.98 -19.50 -11.45
N SER A 104 15.39 -18.51 -12.25
CA SER A 104 14.77 -17.18 -12.29
C SER A 104 13.72 -17.04 -13.41
N PHE A 105 12.45 -17.06 -13.00
CA PHE A 105 11.31 -16.94 -13.90
C PHE A 105 10.76 -15.51 -13.98
N HIS A 106 10.91 -14.71 -12.91
CA HIS A 106 10.53 -13.29 -12.89
C HIS A 106 11.77 -12.41 -13.04
N ILE A 107 11.75 -11.52 -14.02
CA ILE A 107 12.84 -10.57 -14.31
C ILE A 107 12.19 -9.17 -14.32
N PRO A 108 12.14 -8.47 -13.18
CA PRO A 108 11.46 -7.17 -13.06
C PRO A 108 11.95 -6.13 -14.08
N GLU A 109 13.23 -6.18 -14.46
CA GLU A 109 13.87 -5.27 -15.42
C GLU A 109 13.25 -5.43 -16.80
N ARG A 110 13.04 -6.69 -17.21
CA ARG A 110 12.39 -7.00 -18.49
C ARG A 110 10.92 -6.58 -18.47
N GLU A 111 10.26 -6.74 -17.33
CA GLU A 111 8.88 -6.26 -17.15
C GLU A 111 8.80 -4.74 -17.32
N ALA A 112 9.66 -4.00 -16.62
CA ALA A 112 9.74 -2.54 -16.69
C ALA A 112 10.03 -2.05 -18.12
N GLU A 113 10.96 -2.68 -18.82
CA GLU A 113 11.27 -2.38 -20.23
C GLU A 113 10.05 -2.56 -21.14
N VAL A 114 9.31 -3.66 -20.97
CA VAL A 114 8.11 -3.94 -21.76
C VAL A 114 7.01 -2.92 -21.46
N LEU A 115 6.77 -2.59 -20.19
CA LEU A 115 5.77 -1.59 -19.78
C LEU A 115 6.11 -0.21 -20.33
N GLU A 116 7.37 0.23 -20.23
CA GLU A 116 7.82 1.53 -20.74
C GLU A 116 7.69 1.60 -22.28
N ARG A 117 8.10 0.54 -22.98
CA ARG A 117 7.95 0.44 -24.44
C ARG A 117 6.48 0.49 -24.88
N LEU A 118 5.58 -0.17 -24.16
CA LEU A 118 4.15 -0.19 -24.49
C LEU A 118 3.48 1.15 -24.17
N SER A 119 3.80 1.76 -23.03
CA SER A 119 3.32 3.10 -22.68
C SER A 119 3.77 4.17 -23.67
N SER A 120 5.04 4.16 -24.07
CA SER A 120 5.60 5.17 -25.01
C SER A 120 5.07 5.04 -26.44
N ARG A 121 4.69 3.83 -26.86
CA ARG A 121 4.12 3.56 -28.19
C ARG A 121 2.60 3.64 -28.25
N ASN A 122 1.92 3.90 -27.13
CA ASN A 122 0.47 3.94 -27.04
C ASN A 122 -0.08 5.21 -27.74
N PRO A 123 -0.81 5.09 -28.86
CA PRO A 123 -1.39 6.24 -29.55
C PRO A 123 -2.67 6.77 -28.87
N GLY A 124 -3.13 6.15 -27.77
CA GLY A 124 -4.45 6.38 -27.18
C GLY A 124 -5.54 5.52 -27.84
N PRO A 125 -6.80 5.61 -27.39
CA PRO A 125 -7.35 6.58 -26.43
C PRO A 125 -7.11 6.24 -24.95
N LEU A 126 -6.57 5.05 -24.64
CA LEU A 126 -6.26 4.66 -23.26
C LEU A 126 -5.14 5.53 -22.68
N PRO A 127 -5.25 5.98 -21.42
CA PRO A 127 -4.13 6.66 -20.76
C PRO A 127 -2.97 5.68 -20.53
N ALA A 128 -1.74 6.18 -20.53
CA ALA A 128 -0.54 5.36 -20.37
C ALA A 128 -0.54 4.51 -19.09
N GLU A 129 -1.13 5.02 -18.00
CA GLU A 129 -1.27 4.31 -16.73
C GLU A 129 -2.19 3.08 -16.85
N ALA A 130 -3.32 3.21 -17.55
CA ALA A 130 -4.22 2.07 -17.77
C ALA A 130 -3.55 0.97 -18.60
N VAL A 131 -2.73 1.35 -19.59
CA VAL A 131 -1.93 0.39 -20.36
C VAL A 131 -0.98 -0.38 -19.46
N ARG A 132 -0.31 0.30 -18.51
CA ARG A 132 0.60 -0.36 -17.56
C ARG A 132 -0.13 -1.39 -16.71
N LEU A 133 -1.27 -1.00 -16.14
CA LEU A 133 -2.07 -1.89 -15.29
C LEU A 133 -2.54 -3.13 -16.05
N LEU A 134 -3.11 -2.95 -17.25
CA LEU A 134 -3.59 -4.07 -18.07
C LEU A 134 -2.47 -5.04 -18.44
N PHE A 135 -1.34 -4.52 -18.93
CA PHE A 135 -0.23 -5.38 -19.33
C PHE A 135 0.48 -6.04 -18.15
N ARG A 136 0.51 -5.41 -16.96
CA ARG A 136 0.99 -6.04 -15.73
C ARG A 136 0.15 -7.25 -15.35
N GLU A 137 -1.18 -7.14 -15.39
CA GLU A 137 -2.07 -8.28 -15.10
C GLU A 137 -1.93 -9.39 -16.15
N VAL A 138 -1.81 -9.05 -17.44
CA VAL A 138 -1.54 -10.03 -18.50
C VAL A 138 -0.19 -10.73 -18.29
N MET A 139 0.84 -9.99 -17.86
CA MET A 139 2.15 -10.54 -17.52
C MET A 139 2.10 -11.48 -16.34
N SER A 140 1.46 -11.06 -15.25
CA SER A 140 1.22 -11.88 -14.05
C SER A 140 0.51 -13.19 -14.39
N ALA A 141 -0.59 -13.11 -15.16
CA ALA A 141 -1.34 -14.28 -15.58
C ALA A 141 -0.52 -15.25 -16.45
N CYS A 142 0.32 -14.74 -17.36
CA CYS A 142 1.17 -15.59 -18.20
C CYS A 142 2.32 -16.21 -17.40
N LEU A 143 2.91 -15.48 -16.46
CA LEU A 143 4.00 -15.97 -15.62
C LEU A 143 3.52 -17.09 -14.69
N ALA A 144 2.30 -16.98 -14.17
CA ALA A 144 1.66 -18.03 -13.39
C ALA A 144 1.49 -19.35 -14.17
N LEU A 145 1.43 -19.32 -15.51
CA LEU A 145 1.38 -20.51 -16.37
C LEU A 145 2.74 -21.19 -16.56
N GLU A 146 3.85 -20.47 -16.39
CA GLU A 146 5.21 -21.03 -16.46
C GLU A 146 5.54 -21.79 -15.18
N ARG A 147 5.40 -21.11 -14.06
CA ARG A 147 5.53 -21.64 -12.70
C ARG A 147 4.80 -20.67 -11.76
N PRO A 148 3.91 -21.15 -10.88
CA PRO A 148 3.25 -20.26 -9.93
C PRO A 148 4.30 -19.68 -8.98
N LEU A 149 4.61 -18.39 -9.16
CA LEU A 149 5.45 -17.63 -8.24
C LEU A 149 4.81 -17.64 -6.85
N ARG A 150 5.62 -17.90 -5.83
CA ARG A 150 5.21 -17.82 -4.43
C ARG A 150 5.82 -16.58 -3.80
N VAL A 151 4.97 -15.69 -3.30
CA VAL A 151 5.40 -14.46 -2.65
C VAL A 151 4.95 -14.45 -1.20
N ALA A 152 5.90 -14.55 -0.28
CA ALA A 152 5.65 -14.42 1.15
C ALA A 152 5.44 -12.95 1.54
N TYR A 153 4.54 -12.68 2.47
CA TYR A 153 4.30 -11.33 2.97
C TYR A 153 3.90 -11.35 4.44
N LEU A 154 4.08 -10.20 5.12
CA LEU A 154 3.63 -10.04 6.49
C LEU A 154 2.09 -10.02 6.55
N GLY A 155 1.52 -11.11 7.03
CA GLY A 155 0.09 -11.35 7.16
C GLY A 155 -0.57 -10.62 8.33
N PRO A 156 -1.87 -10.86 8.57
CA PRO A 156 -2.75 -11.81 7.87
C PRO A 156 -3.25 -11.28 6.50
N ALA A 157 -4.22 -11.97 5.88
CA ALA A 157 -4.82 -11.50 4.63
C ALA A 157 -5.52 -10.14 4.79
N GLY A 158 -5.35 -9.26 3.81
CA GLY A 158 -5.83 -7.87 3.78
C GLY A 158 -4.86 -6.84 4.34
N THR A 159 -3.60 -7.18 4.59
CA THR A 159 -2.60 -6.19 5.07
C THR A 159 -2.09 -5.30 3.95
N PHE A 160 -1.49 -4.16 4.31
CA PHE A 160 -0.76 -3.34 3.34
C PHE A 160 0.40 -4.10 2.69
N SER A 161 1.05 -5.03 3.41
CA SER A 161 2.09 -5.88 2.83
C SER A 161 1.54 -6.79 1.72
N GLN A 162 0.34 -7.35 1.90
CA GLN A 162 -0.32 -8.11 0.83
C GLN A 162 -0.66 -7.22 -0.36
N LEU A 163 -1.21 -6.03 -0.10
CA LEU A 163 -1.56 -5.08 -1.15
C LEU A 163 -0.32 -4.66 -1.96
N ALA A 164 0.80 -4.36 -1.28
CA ALA A 164 2.07 -4.07 -1.93
C ALA A 164 2.55 -5.25 -2.80
N ALA A 165 2.47 -6.48 -2.27
CA ALA A 165 2.83 -7.68 -3.01
C ALA A 165 1.95 -7.89 -4.26
N ILE A 166 0.64 -7.68 -4.13
CA ILE A 166 -0.31 -7.76 -5.26
C ILE A 166 0.01 -6.70 -6.32
N ARG A 167 0.26 -5.45 -5.91
CA ARG A 167 0.57 -4.36 -6.85
C ARG A 167 1.86 -4.60 -7.64
N GLN A 168 2.84 -5.28 -7.02
CA GLN A 168 4.12 -5.60 -7.65
C GLN A 168 4.08 -6.85 -8.53
N PHE A 169 3.47 -7.93 -8.06
CA PHE A 169 3.51 -9.25 -8.72
C PHE A 169 2.22 -9.62 -9.46
N GLY A 170 1.19 -8.78 -9.39
CA GLY A 170 -0.15 -9.00 -9.94
C GLY A 170 -0.99 -10.00 -9.15
N ARG A 171 -2.31 -9.97 -9.37
CA ARG A 171 -3.28 -10.73 -8.55
C ARG A 171 -3.22 -12.25 -8.74
N ALA A 172 -2.68 -12.73 -9.86
CA ALA A 172 -2.62 -14.16 -10.18
C ALA A 172 -1.49 -14.92 -9.46
N THR A 173 -0.61 -14.20 -8.76
CA THR A 173 0.51 -14.77 -7.99
C THR A 173 0.03 -15.51 -6.74
N HIS A 174 0.74 -16.57 -6.34
CA HIS A 174 0.42 -17.30 -5.12
C HIS A 174 1.02 -16.58 -3.90
N PHE A 175 0.18 -15.91 -3.12
CA PHE A 175 0.62 -15.19 -1.92
C PHE A 175 0.58 -16.07 -0.68
N VAL A 176 1.66 -16.08 0.09
CA VAL A 176 1.80 -16.84 1.34
C VAL A 176 1.82 -15.87 2.52
N ALA A 177 0.78 -15.91 3.35
CA ALA A 177 0.68 -15.09 4.54
C ALA A 177 1.59 -15.65 5.65
N CYS A 178 2.49 -14.83 6.18
CA CYS A 178 3.36 -15.18 7.30
C CYS A 178 2.93 -14.46 8.58
N GLU A 179 3.12 -15.08 9.73
CA GLU A 179 2.68 -14.53 11.02
C GLU A 179 3.49 -13.30 11.45
N ASP A 180 4.79 -13.28 11.12
CA ASP A 180 5.70 -12.20 11.43
C ASP A 180 6.75 -12.01 10.31
N ILE A 181 7.59 -10.98 10.45
CA ILE A 181 8.63 -10.64 9.48
C ILE A 181 9.70 -11.74 9.42
N SER A 182 10.04 -12.38 10.54
CA SER A 182 11.02 -13.47 10.58
C SER A 182 10.55 -14.67 9.75
N ALA A 183 9.26 -15.01 9.83
CA ALA A 183 8.65 -16.05 9.03
C ALA A 183 8.70 -15.74 7.52
N VAL A 184 8.59 -14.47 7.10
CA VAL A 184 8.77 -14.08 5.70
C VAL A 184 10.21 -14.36 5.23
N PHE A 185 11.20 -13.96 6.01
CA PHE A 185 12.62 -14.25 5.70
C PHE A 185 12.86 -15.76 5.61
N GLN A 186 12.39 -16.53 6.59
CA GLN A 186 12.56 -18.00 6.61
C GLN A 186 11.90 -18.68 5.42
N ALA A 187 10.69 -18.23 5.01
CA ALA A 187 9.99 -18.80 3.86
C ALA A 187 10.81 -18.62 2.57
N VAL A 188 11.42 -17.45 2.37
CA VAL A 188 12.27 -17.22 1.21
C VAL A 188 13.58 -18.01 1.36
N GLU A 189 14.27 -17.92 2.50
CA GLU A 189 15.53 -18.64 2.77
C GLU A 189 15.43 -20.15 2.51
N ARG A 190 14.31 -20.78 2.89
CA ARG A 190 14.02 -22.20 2.68
C ARG A 190 13.51 -22.55 1.27
N LYS A 191 13.43 -21.56 0.37
CA LYS A 191 12.82 -21.67 -0.96
C LYS A 191 11.36 -22.16 -0.92
N GLU A 192 10.64 -21.91 0.19
CA GLU A 192 9.19 -22.11 0.32
C GLU A 192 8.41 -20.97 -0.37
N ALA A 193 9.02 -19.79 -0.47
CA ALA A 193 8.62 -18.68 -1.32
C ALA A 193 9.80 -18.28 -2.23
N ASP A 194 9.49 -17.77 -3.43
CA ASP A 194 10.48 -17.27 -4.37
C ASP A 194 10.87 -15.82 -4.04
N TYR A 195 9.92 -15.03 -3.52
CA TYR A 195 10.14 -13.66 -3.04
C TYR A 195 9.47 -13.40 -1.69
N GLY A 196 9.97 -12.41 -0.96
CA GLY A 196 9.40 -11.94 0.31
C GLY A 196 9.17 -10.44 0.30
N VAL A 197 7.98 -9.98 0.70
CA VAL A 197 7.63 -8.55 0.78
C VAL A 197 7.53 -8.13 2.25
N VAL A 198 8.42 -7.25 2.67
CA VAL A 198 8.52 -6.78 4.06
C VAL A 198 8.56 -5.25 4.12
N PRO A 199 7.83 -4.61 5.05
CA PRO A 199 7.92 -3.16 5.22
C PRO A 199 9.28 -2.80 5.84
N VAL A 200 9.91 -1.74 5.36
CA VAL A 200 11.20 -1.26 5.89
C VAL A 200 11.08 0.12 6.52
N GLU A 201 10.19 0.96 6.01
CA GLU A 201 10.05 2.36 6.45
C GLU A 201 8.63 2.84 6.20
N ASN A 202 8.08 3.61 7.13
CA ASN A 202 6.88 4.40 6.94
C ASN A 202 7.17 5.87 7.22
N SER A 203 6.67 6.78 6.39
CA SER A 203 6.95 8.22 6.50
C SER A 203 6.43 8.86 7.80
N THR A 204 5.43 8.25 8.45
CA THR A 204 4.83 8.75 9.69
C THR A 204 5.33 8.01 10.93
N ALA A 205 5.54 6.69 10.85
CA ALA A 205 5.90 5.82 11.97
C ALA A 205 7.40 5.51 12.04
N GLY A 206 8.18 5.88 11.02
CA GLY A 206 9.61 5.64 10.93
C GLY A 206 9.98 4.22 10.50
N MET A 207 11.16 3.77 10.92
CA MET A 207 11.76 2.52 10.46
C MET A 207 11.15 1.27 11.08
N VAL A 208 11.02 0.22 10.28
CA VAL A 208 10.65 -1.12 10.74
C VAL A 208 11.90 -1.86 11.21
N THR A 209 12.17 -1.74 12.51
CA THR A 209 13.40 -2.24 13.14
C THR A 209 13.62 -3.74 12.96
N ALA A 210 12.56 -4.54 13.01
CA ALA A 210 12.63 -5.98 12.81
C ALA A 210 13.17 -6.35 11.41
N THR A 211 12.74 -5.65 10.36
CA THR A 211 13.24 -5.86 9.00
C THR A 211 14.73 -5.52 8.89
N LEU A 212 15.13 -4.37 9.45
CA LEU A 212 16.53 -3.95 9.43
C LEU A 212 17.45 -4.91 10.18
N ASP A 213 17.00 -5.49 11.30
CA ASP A 213 17.81 -6.45 12.05
C ASP A 213 17.98 -7.77 11.26
N LEU A 214 16.90 -8.26 10.65
CA LEU A 214 16.93 -9.52 9.89
C LEU A 214 17.73 -9.42 8.59
N VAL A 215 17.64 -8.29 7.87
CA VAL A 215 18.31 -8.12 6.57
C VAL A 215 19.84 -8.09 6.69
N VAL A 216 20.38 -7.69 7.85
CA VAL A 216 21.83 -7.66 8.11
C VAL A 216 22.41 -9.07 8.20
N ASP A 217 21.65 -10.02 8.74
CA ASP A 217 22.11 -11.39 9.05
C ASP A 217 21.65 -12.43 8.02
N SER A 218 20.55 -12.17 7.32
CA SER A 218 19.98 -13.08 6.31
C SER A 218 20.88 -13.21 5.08
N PRO A 219 21.00 -14.37 4.41
CA PRO A 219 21.72 -14.48 3.13
C PRO A 219 20.97 -13.84 1.94
N LEU A 220 19.72 -13.41 2.14
CA LEU A 220 18.91 -12.82 1.09
C LEU A 220 19.43 -11.45 0.63
N THR A 221 19.08 -11.10 -0.60
CA THR A 221 19.36 -9.78 -1.19
C THR A 221 18.07 -9.01 -1.41
N VAL A 222 18.13 -7.69 -1.26
CA VAL A 222 17.05 -6.80 -1.69
C VAL A 222 17.07 -6.74 -3.22
N HIS A 223 16.05 -7.34 -3.82
CA HIS A 223 15.87 -7.46 -5.26
C HIS A 223 15.03 -6.32 -5.83
N GLY A 224 14.27 -5.63 -4.99
CA GLY A 224 13.42 -4.52 -5.41
C GLY A 224 12.88 -3.75 -4.21
N GLU A 225 12.29 -2.60 -4.52
CA GLU A 225 11.53 -1.82 -3.55
C GLU A 225 10.14 -1.48 -4.08
N ILE A 226 9.21 -1.27 -3.16
CA ILE A 226 7.85 -0.82 -3.46
C ILE A 226 7.59 0.41 -2.61
N LEU A 227 7.18 1.51 -3.23
CA LEU A 227 6.69 2.70 -2.55
C LEU A 227 5.18 2.77 -2.74
N MET A 228 4.44 2.69 -1.64
CA MET A 228 2.98 2.65 -1.65
C MET A 228 2.39 3.73 -0.74
N ASP A 229 1.45 4.49 -1.29
CA ASP A 229 0.62 5.42 -0.54
C ASP A 229 -0.36 4.66 0.36
N ILE A 230 -0.42 5.05 1.62
CA ILE A 230 -1.23 4.43 2.65
C ILE A 230 -2.52 5.23 2.82
N HIS A 231 -3.59 4.70 2.26
CA HIS A 231 -4.93 5.23 2.42
C HIS A 231 -5.75 4.37 3.37
N HIS A 232 -6.34 5.01 4.37
CA HIS A 232 -7.22 4.37 5.34
C HIS A 232 -8.67 4.57 4.91
N GLN A 233 -9.41 3.48 4.94
CA GLN A 233 -10.83 3.42 4.60
C GLN A 233 -11.61 3.06 5.87
N LEU A 234 -12.77 3.69 6.08
CA LEU A 234 -13.72 3.20 7.07
C LEU A 234 -14.55 2.08 6.44
N LEU A 235 -14.44 0.87 6.98
CA LEU A 235 -15.12 -0.32 6.51
C LEU A 235 -16.17 -0.77 7.51
N ALA A 236 -17.38 -1.09 7.05
CA ALA A 236 -18.43 -1.64 7.90
C ALA A 236 -19.41 -2.50 7.09
N ARG A 237 -20.20 -3.33 7.77
CA ARG A 237 -21.27 -4.11 7.12
C ARG A 237 -22.45 -3.23 6.70
N SER A 238 -22.75 -2.21 7.48
CA SER A 238 -23.75 -1.19 7.14
C SER A 238 -23.09 0.04 6.54
N LYS A 239 -23.76 0.67 5.56
CA LYS A 239 -23.30 1.96 5.00
C LYS A 239 -23.68 3.14 5.88
N GLU A 240 -24.56 2.94 6.86
CA GLU A 240 -25.05 4.00 7.72
C GLU A 240 -24.08 4.27 8.88
N LEU A 241 -23.39 5.40 8.84
CA LEU A 241 -22.46 5.84 9.88
C LEU A 241 -23.11 5.91 11.28
N SER A 242 -24.42 6.21 11.33
CA SER A 242 -25.17 6.33 12.58
C SER A 242 -25.29 5.02 13.37
N GLU A 243 -25.07 3.88 12.72
CA GLU A 243 -25.13 2.57 13.36
C GLU A 243 -23.81 2.15 13.99
N VAL A 244 -22.71 2.85 13.70
CA VAL A 244 -21.36 2.51 14.19
C VAL A 244 -21.18 2.95 15.64
N ARG A 245 -20.94 1.97 16.52
CA ARG A 245 -20.69 2.18 17.96
C ARG A 245 -19.26 1.87 18.37
N VAL A 246 -18.58 0.98 17.66
CA VAL A 246 -17.19 0.60 17.93
C VAL A 246 -16.39 0.66 16.64
N VAL A 247 -15.18 1.22 16.69
CA VAL A 247 -14.24 1.27 15.58
C VAL A 247 -12.97 0.51 15.97
N TYR A 248 -12.66 -0.56 15.24
CA TYR A 248 -11.45 -1.34 15.41
C TYR A 248 -10.35 -0.85 14.46
N SER A 249 -9.11 -0.78 14.94
CA SER A 249 -7.93 -0.77 14.07
C SER A 249 -6.64 -1.01 14.85
N HIS A 250 -5.52 -1.04 14.14
CA HIS A 250 -4.20 -0.97 14.76
C HIS A 250 -3.99 0.40 15.44
N PRO A 251 -3.29 0.50 16.59
CA PRO A 251 -3.02 1.76 17.27
C PRO A 251 -2.50 2.89 16.36
N HIS A 252 -1.58 2.57 15.44
CA HIS A 252 -1.05 3.55 14.49
C HIS A 252 -2.11 4.08 13.52
N ALA A 253 -3.00 3.22 13.02
CA ALA A 253 -4.06 3.63 12.10
C ALA A 253 -5.14 4.46 12.82
N LEU A 254 -5.49 4.10 14.07
CA LEU A 254 -6.38 4.93 14.90
C LEU A 254 -5.78 6.33 15.13
N ALA A 255 -4.49 6.39 15.48
CA ALA A 255 -3.80 7.65 15.72
C ALA A 255 -3.77 8.53 14.46
N GLN A 256 -3.61 7.92 13.28
CA GLN A 256 -3.59 8.60 11.98
C GLN A 256 -4.97 9.08 11.49
N CYS A 257 -6.08 8.70 12.12
CA CYS A 257 -7.44 9.08 11.68
C CYS A 257 -8.21 9.84 12.78
N THR A 258 -7.50 10.42 13.75
CA THR A 258 -8.10 10.95 14.98
C THR A 258 -8.99 12.14 14.69
N ALA A 259 -8.59 13.04 13.78
CA ALA A 259 -9.36 14.24 13.48
C ALA A 259 -10.69 13.88 12.79
N TRP A 260 -10.66 12.96 11.84
CA TRP A 260 -11.87 12.48 11.17
C TRP A 260 -12.81 11.75 12.14
N LEU A 261 -12.29 10.83 12.95
CA LEU A 261 -13.07 10.07 13.93
C LEU A 261 -13.77 10.97 14.95
N ARG A 262 -13.08 11.97 15.50
CA ARG A 262 -13.67 12.92 16.46
C ARG A 262 -14.79 13.75 15.84
N LYS A 263 -14.70 14.05 14.54
CA LYS A 263 -15.70 14.86 13.83
C LYS A 263 -16.94 14.05 13.45
N GLN A 264 -16.75 12.85 12.90
CA GLN A 264 -17.84 12.07 12.31
C GLN A 264 -18.43 11.02 13.26
N LEU A 265 -17.61 10.46 14.16
CA LEU A 265 -18.00 9.41 15.09
C LEU A 265 -17.61 9.77 16.55
N PRO A 266 -18.04 10.93 17.09
CA PRO A 266 -17.63 11.39 18.41
C PRO A 266 -18.07 10.46 19.57
N ALA A 267 -19.14 9.68 19.35
CA ALA A 267 -19.68 8.75 20.34
C ALA A 267 -19.16 7.31 20.19
N ALA A 268 -18.41 7.01 19.13
CA ALA A 268 -17.92 5.65 18.91
C ALA A 268 -16.73 5.33 19.83
N ARG A 269 -16.70 4.11 20.35
CA ARG A 269 -15.57 3.60 21.14
C ARG A 269 -14.47 3.13 20.19
N LEU A 270 -13.25 3.59 20.39
CA LEU A 270 -12.09 3.15 19.62
C LEU A 270 -11.43 1.96 20.31
N GLU A 271 -11.28 0.84 19.60
CA GLU A 271 -10.64 -0.38 20.10
C GLU A 271 -9.39 -0.73 19.30
N SER A 272 -8.28 -0.86 20.00
CA SER A 272 -6.98 -1.22 19.41
C SER A 272 -6.83 -2.73 19.30
N VAL A 273 -6.44 -3.21 18.12
CA VAL A 273 -6.18 -4.63 17.83
C VAL A 273 -4.83 -4.81 17.14
N SER A 274 -4.42 -6.06 16.93
CA SER A 274 -3.08 -6.41 16.45
C SER A 274 -2.78 -5.97 15.01
N SER A 275 -3.78 -5.77 14.15
CA SER A 275 -3.58 -5.28 12.77
C SER A 275 -4.84 -4.65 12.19
N THR A 276 -4.69 -3.84 11.13
CA THR A 276 -5.81 -3.27 10.37
C THR A 276 -6.68 -4.36 9.73
N SER A 277 -6.07 -5.45 9.28
CA SER A 277 -6.78 -6.60 8.71
C SER A 277 -7.55 -7.38 9.77
N ARG A 278 -6.98 -7.54 10.99
CA ARG A 278 -7.72 -8.12 12.12
C ARG A 278 -8.93 -7.27 12.50
N ALA A 279 -8.81 -5.94 12.40
CA ALA A 279 -9.95 -5.06 12.60
C ALA A 279 -11.05 -5.30 11.56
N ALA A 280 -10.70 -5.40 10.27
CA ALA A 280 -11.66 -5.71 9.22
C ALA A 280 -12.36 -7.06 9.46
N GLN A 281 -11.61 -8.09 9.87
CA GLN A 281 -12.17 -9.39 10.24
C GLN A 281 -13.14 -9.30 11.43
N LEU A 282 -12.87 -8.48 12.44
CA LEU A 282 -13.81 -8.29 13.57
C LEU A 282 -15.06 -7.55 13.11
N ALA A 283 -14.90 -6.50 12.29
CA ALA A 283 -16.03 -5.73 11.78
C ALA A 283 -16.95 -6.53 10.85
N SER A 284 -16.45 -7.59 10.20
CA SER A 284 -17.27 -8.51 9.41
C SER A 284 -18.07 -9.49 10.28
N LEU A 285 -17.69 -9.70 11.54
CA LEU A 285 -18.35 -10.63 12.45
C LEU A 285 -19.34 -9.95 13.40
N GLU A 286 -19.06 -8.71 13.81
CA GLU A 286 -19.82 -8.00 14.85
C GLU A 286 -20.78 -6.93 14.28
N GLU A 287 -21.94 -6.75 14.90
CA GLU A 287 -22.94 -5.72 14.52
C GLU A 287 -22.58 -4.37 15.12
N HIS A 288 -22.93 -3.29 14.44
CA HIS A 288 -22.65 -1.93 14.89
C HIS A 288 -21.15 -1.61 15.05
N THR A 289 -20.31 -2.32 14.31
CA THR A 289 -18.85 -2.15 14.33
C THR A 289 -18.33 -1.71 12.97
N ALA A 290 -17.27 -0.90 12.98
CA ALA A 290 -16.50 -0.54 11.81
C ALA A 290 -15.02 -0.85 12.02
N ALA A 291 -14.27 -0.90 10.93
CA ALA A 291 -12.82 -1.08 10.92
C ALA A 291 -12.15 0.03 10.13
N ILE A 292 -10.95 0.42 10.53
CA ILE A 292 -10.06 1.22 9.69
C ILE A 292 -9.05 0.29 9.06
N ALA A 293 -9.10 0.13 7.74
CA ALA A 293 -8.21 -0.72 6.97
C ALA A 293 -8.06 -0.23 5.52
N ASN A 294 -7.36 -1.01 4.68
CA ASN A 294 -7.23 -0.70 3.26
C ASN A 294 -8.39 -1.27 2.41
N GLU A 295 -8.41 -0.90 1.14
CA GLU A 295 -9.40 -1.38 0.16
C GLU A 295 -9.41 -2.90 -0.02
N LEU A 296 -8.25 -3.56 0.02
CA LEU A 296 -8.14 -5.00 -0.14
C LEU A 296 -8.83 -5.76 1.01
N ALA A 297 -8.77 -5.24 2.23
CA ALA A 297 -9.48 -5.82 3.36
C ALA A 297 -11.00 -5.74 3.18
N ALA A 298 -11.52 -4.71 2.50
CA ALA A 298 -12.95 -4.61 2.18
C ALA A 298 -13.40 -5.74 1.26
N GLU A 299 -12.61 -6.04 0.22
CA GLU A 299 -12.86 -7.15 -0.71
C GLU A 299 -12.80 -8.51 0.01
N ILE A 300 -11.77 -8.75 0.83
CA ILE A 300 -11.53 -10.04 1.48
C ILE A 300 -12.59 -10.37 2.54
N TYR A 301 -13.02 -9.38 3.31
CA TYR A 301 -13.94 -9.57 4.43
C TYR A 301 -15.38 -9.16 4.11
N ASP A 302 -15.70 -8.93 2.83
CA ASP A 302 -17.03 -8.53 2.32
C ASP A 302 -17.63 -7.35 3.08
N LEU A 303 -16.84 -6.29 3.25
CA LEU A 303 -17.24 -5.06 3.94
C LEU A 303 -17.50 -3.93 2.94
N HIS A 304 -18.44 -3.05 3.28
CA HIS A 304 -18.63 -1.82 2.54
C HIS A 304 -17.64 -0.75 2.97
N THR A 305 -17.03 -0.10 1.98
CA THR A 305 -16.34 1.16 2.20
C THR A 305 -17.35 2.27 2.45
N VAL A 306 -17.45 2.70 3.70
CA VAL A 306 -18.36 3.77 4.15
C VAL A 306 -17.80 5.14 3.80
N GLU A 307 -16.52 5.36 4.10
CA GLU A 307 -15.79 6.58 3.77
C GLU A 307 -14.39 6.22 3.31
N ARG A 308 -13.87 6.97 2.33
CA ARG A 308 -12.52 6.80 1.79
C ARG A 308 -11.56 7.84 2.32
N ASN A 309 -10.30 7.45 2.46
CA ASN A 309 -9.17 8.34 2.74
C ASN A 309 -9.39 9.20 3.99
N ILE A 310 -9.65 8.53 5.12
CA ILE A 310 -9.99 9.16 6.40
C ILE A 310 -8.75 9.56 7.22
N GLU A 311 -7.55 9.31 6.70
CA GLU A 311 -6.31 9.72 7.32
C GLU A 311 -6.19 11.25 7.46
N ASP A 312 -5.59 11.67 8.58
CA ASP A 312 -5.38 13.08 8.92
C ASP A 312 -4.30 13.71 8.02
N GLU A 313 -3.25 12.93 7.68
CA GLU A 313 -2.14 13.35 6.83
C GLU A 313 -2.27 12.80 5.42
N ARG A 314 -2.16 13.67 4.40
CA ARG A 314 -2.28 13.27 2.99
C ARG A 314 -1.06 12.56 2.43
N VAL A 315 0.09 12.73 3.08
CA VAL A 315 1.37 12.16 2.63
C VAL A 315 1.80 11.10 3.64
N ASN A 316 1.30 9.88 3.42
CA ASN A 316 1.66 8.72 4.22
C ASN A 316 2.12 7.61 3.27
N GLN A 317 3.42 7.36 3.24
CA GLN A 317 4.02 6.37 2.36
C GLN A 317 4.71 5.29 3.16
N THR A 318 4.53 4.05 2.73
CA THR A 318 5.32 2.93 3.23
C THR A 318 6.19 2.38 2.12
N ARG A 319 7.47 2.23 2.44
CA ARG A 319 8.44 1.55 1.61
C ARG A 319 8.55 0.10 2.05
N PHE A 320 8.52 -0.80 1.08
CA PHE A 320 8.71 -2.23 1.26
C PHE A 320 9.93 -2.70 0.49
N PHE A 321 10.63 -3.69 1.03
CA PHE A 321 11.64 -4.44 0.32
C PHE A 321 11.05 -5.72 -0.26
N VAL A 322 11.51 -6.04 -1.47
CA VAL A 322 11.33 -7.34 -2.12
C VAL A 322 12.63 -8.11 -1.92
N LEU A 323 12.57 -9.21 -1.19
CA LEU A 323 13.70 -10.08 -0.85
C LEU A 323 13.74 -11.27 -1.81
N ALA A 324 14.93 -11.66 -2.24
CA ALA A 324 15.17 -12.83 -3.08
C ALA A 324 16.54 -13.48 -2.77
N HIS A 325 16.78 -14.66 -3.34
CA HIS A 325 18.09 -15.34 -3.28
C HIS A 325 19.10 -14.83 -4.32
N HIS A 326 18.63 -14.11 -5.32
CA HIS A 326 19.46 -13.64 -6.44
C HIS A 326 19.42 -12.11 -6.53
N PRO A 327 20.54 -11.48 -6.92
CA PRO A 327 20.58 -10.04 -7.12
C PRO A 327 19.69 -9.63 -8.30
N ALA A 328 19.28 -8.37 -8.33
CA ALA A 328 18.66 -7.77 -9.50
C ALA A 328 19.72 -7.38 -10.54
N GLU A 329 19.29 -7.21 -11.79
CA GLU A 329 20.14 -6.77 -12.90
C GLU A 329 20.12 -5.23 -13.00
N PRO A 330 21.17 -4.60 -13.57
CA PRO A 330 21.21 -3.16 -13.75
C PRO A 330 20.13 -2.66 -14.73
N THR A 331 19.42 -1.59 -14.35
CA THR A 331 18.42 -0.92 -15.21
C THR A 331 18.85 0.48 -15.66
N GLY A 332 19.90 1.03 -15.05
CA GLY A 332 20.36 2.40 -15.28
C GLY A 332 19.59 3.45 -14.48
N ALA A 333 18.57 3.04 -13.74
CA ALA A 333 17.82 3.88 -12.79
C ALA A 333 17.68 3.13 -11.45
N ASP A 334 18.82 2.74 -10.90
CA ASP A 334 18.91 1.83 -9.77
C ASP A 334 19.19 2.56 -8.45
N ARG A 335 18.96 1.83 -7.36
CA ARG A 335 19.35 2.20 -6.00
C ARG A 335 20.18 1.07 -5.42
N THR A 336 21.22 1.42 -4.67
CA THR A 336 22.01 0.47 -3.89
C THR A 336 21.79 0.73 -2.40
N SER A 337 21.32 -0.29 -1.69
CA SER A 337 21.22 -0.30 -0.23
C SER A 337 22.41 -1.02 0.36
N MET A 338 23.03 -0.41 1.38
CA MET A 338 24.16 -0.98 2.09
C MET A 338 24.03 -0.76 3.59
N VAL A 339 24.72 -1.61 4.35
CA VAL A 339 24.89 -1.48 5.79
C VAL A 339 26.37 -1.55 6.12
N PHE A 340 26.82 -0.67 7.01
CA PHE A 340 28.18 -0.70 7.49
C PHE A 340 28.34 -0.25 8.93
N THR A 341 29.43 -0.67 9.55
CA THR A 341 29.89 -0.20 10.86
C THR A 341 31.22 0.50 10.66
N VAL A 342 31.34 1.73 11.16
CA VAL A 342 32.59 2.50 11.09
C VAL A 342 33.52 2.18 12.25
N LYS A 343 34.82 2.41 12.07
CA LYS A 343 35.79 2.38 13.17
C LYS A 343 35.43 3.47 14.20
N ASN A 344 35.63 3.19 15.48
CA ASN A 344 35.33 4.15 16.55
C ASN A 344 36.44 5.22 16.66
N GLU A 345 36.56 6.06 15.63
CA GLU A 345 37.57 7.09 15.49
C GLU A 345 36.93 8.39 15.01
N ALA A 346 37.50 9.53 15.39
CA ALA A 346 37.00 10.84 14.98
C ALA A 346 37.05 10.98 13.45
N GLY A 347 35.91 11.31 12.84
CA GLY A 347 35.81 11.49 11.38
C GLY A 347 35.59 10.22 10.56
N ALA A 348 35.55 9.03 11.17
CA ALA A 348 35.40 7.77 10.43
C ALA A 348 34.15 7.73 9.53
N LEU A 349 33.00 8.20 10.03
CA LEU A 349 31.78 8.32 9.23
C LEU A 349 31.96 9.34 8.08
N VAL A 350 32.58 10.49 8.36
CA VAL A 350 32.81 11.53 7.33
C VAL A 350 33.68 10.98 6.20
N SER A 351 34.78 10.28 6.52
CA SER A 351 35.64 9.63 5.52
C SER A 351 34.87 8.60 4.69
N THR A 352 34.02 7.80 5.34
CA THR A 352 33.19 6.79 4.65
C THR A 352 32.21 7.45 3.67
N LEU A 353 31.51 8.51 4.10
CA LEU A 353 30.55 9.21 3.22
C LEU A 353 31.25 10.05 2.14
N ALA A 354 32.47 10.52 2.40
CA ALA A 354 33.27 11.27 1.43
C ALA A 354 33.65 10.41 0.21
N ALA A 355 33.81 9.10 0.38
CA ALA A 355 34.05 8.16 -0.73
C ALA A 355 32.86 8.08 -1.71
N LEU A 356 31.63 8.23 -1.23
CA LEU A 356 30.45 8.33 -2.11
C LEU A 356 30.42 9.70 -2.81
N ALA A 357 30.71 10.77 -2.07
CA ALA A 357 30.69 12.12 -2.59
C ALA A 357 31.77 12.39 -3.65
N SER A 358 32.96 11.77 -3.53
CA SER A 358 34.07 11.93 -4.48
C SER A 358 33.71 11.42 -5.89
N GLU A 359 32.86 10.41 -5.98
CA GLU A 359 32.32 9.86 -7.23
C GLU A 359 30.99 10.54 -7.64
N GLY A 360 30.55 11.58 -6.92
CA GLY A 360 29.33 12.33 -7.23
C GLY A 360 28.04 11.54 -6.96
N ILE A 361 28.09 10.52 -6.11
CA ILE A 361 26.97 9.63 -5.83
C ILE A 361 26.03 10.27 -4.81
N ASN A 362 24.77 10.43 -5.19
CA ASN A 362 23.75 10.98 -4.32
C ASN A 362 23.26 9.94 -3.30
N MET A 363 23.14 10.34 -2.04
CA MET A 363 22.56 9.53 -0.98
C MET A 363 21.11 9.94 -0.74
N THR A 364 20.22 8.95 -0.74
CA THR A 364 18.79 9.15 -0.51
C THR A 364 18.36 8.84 0.92
N LYS A 365 19.21 8.13 1.68
CA LYS A 365 18.95 7.74 3.06
C LYS A 365 20.22 7.51 3.85
N ILE A 366 20.22 7.90 5.12
CA ILE A 366 21.17 7.47 6.14
C ILE A 366 20.44 7.31 7.47
N GLU A 367 20.57 6.15 8.10
CA GLU A 367 19.99 5.86 9.42
C GLU A 367 21.00 5.12 10.29
N SER A 368 21.17 5.54 11.54
CA SER A 368 22.08 4.90 12.49
C SER A 368 21.33 4.10 13.54
N ARG A 369 21.82 2.90 13.84
CA ARG A 369 21.20 1.96 14.77
C ARG A 369 22.27 1.29 15.63
N PRO A 370 22.05 1.09 16.95
CA PRO A 370 22.96 0.29 17.76
C PRO A 370 23.06 -1.14 17.24
N SER A 371 24.29 -1.62 17.05
CA SER A 371 24.59 -3.00 16.69
C SER A 371 24.28 -3.95 17.86
N ARG A 372 23.74 -5.13 17.55
CA ARG A 372 23.57 -6.21 18.54
C ARG A 372 24.82 -7.08 18.71
N ARG A 373 25.81 -6.92 17.83
CA ARG A 373 27.02 -7.78 17.76
C ARG A 373 28.20 -7.26 18.60
N GLY A 374 28.25 -5.95 18.88
CA GLY A 374 29.36 -5.32 19.60
C GLY A 374 28.87 -4.23 20.57
N THR A 375 29.55 -4.07 21.70
CA THR A 375 29.24 -3.04 22.69
C THR A 375 29.56 -1.66 22.10
N TRP A 376 28.54 -0.79 21.95
CA TRP A 376 28.67 0.59 21.45
C TRP A 376 29.03 0.76 19.96
N GLU A 377 28.89 -0.29 19.15
CA GLU A 377 29.00 -0.18 17.69
C GLU A 377 27.64 0.21 17.07
N TYR A 378 27.67 0.96 15.96
CA TYR A 378 26.47 1.37 15.25
C TYR A 378 26.49 0.86 13.81
N HIS A 379 25.38 0.27 13.39
CA HIS A 379 25.08 0.01 11.99
C HIS A 379 24.51 1.27 11.35
N PHE A 380 25.12 1.70 10.24
CA PHE A 380 24.64 2.73 9.37
C PHE A 380 24.00 2.09 8.15
N PHE A 381 22.70 2.29 7.97
CA PHE A 381 21.96 1.89 6.79
C PHE A 381 21.95 3.06 5.82
N VAL A 382 22.46 2.86 4.61
CA VAL A 382 22.60 3.91 3.60
C VAL A 382 22.01 3.42 2.28
N ASP A 383 21.23 4.30 1.64
CA ASP A 383 20.77 4.10 0.26
C ASP A 383 21.36 5.18 -0.64
N CYS A 384 21.99 4.76 -1.73
CA CYS A 384 22.54 5.64 -2.75
C CYS A 384 21.95 5.37 -4.14
N GLU A 385 22.00 6.37 -5.01
CA GLU A 385 21.59 6.24 -6.41
C GLU A 385 22.71 5.56 -7.22
N GLY A 386 22.32 4.63 -8.09
CA GLY A 386 23.22 3.84 -8.93
C GLY A 386 23.26 2.36 -8.57
N HIS A 387 23.75 1.54 -9.52
CA HIS A 387 23.90 0.10 -9.38
C HIS A 387 25.32 -0.24 -8.91
N LYS A 388 25.51 -1.30 -8.11
CA LYS A 388 26.85 -1.74 -7.64
C LYS A 388 27.85 -2.03 -8.77
N ASP A 389 27.35 -2.34 -9.97
CA ASP A 389 28.16 -2.69 -11.13
C ASP A 389 28.50 -1.44 -11.98
N ASP A 390 27.94 -0.27 -11.65
CA ASP A 390 28.35 0.99 -12.27
C ASP A 390 29.77 1.34 -11.83
N ALA A 391 30.65 1.67 -12.77
CA ALA A 391 32.07 1.83 -12.48
C ALA A 391 32.38 2.86 -11.37
N GLY A 392 31.61 3.95 -11.28
CA GLY A 392 31.74 4.95 -10.21
C GLY A 392 31.26 4.44 -8.86
N VAL A 393 30.12 3.75 -8.84
CA VAL A 393 29.55 3.16 -7.63
C VAL A 393 30.46 2.05 -7.11
N ALA A 394 30.93 1.15 -7.97
CA ALA A 394 31.85 0.08 -7.60
C ALA A 394 33.13 0.60 -6.93
N ARG A 395 33.72 1.69 -7.46
CA ARG A 395 34.90 2.34 -6.85
C ARG A 395 34.57 2.91 -5.48
N ALA A 396 33.46 3.64 -5.36
CA ALA A 396 33.05 4.22 -4.09
C ALA A 396 32.74 3.14 -3.03
N LEU A 397 32.07 2.05 -3.40
CA LEU A 397 31.77 0.93 -2.49
C LEU A 397 33.06 0.25 -1.99
N ALA A 398 34.05 0.06 -2.86
CA ALA A 398 35.35 -0.51 -2.47
C ALA A 398 36.12 0.42 -1.51
N GLU A 399 36.05 1.74 -1.72
CA GLU A 399 36.65 2.73 -0.82
C GLU A 399 35.92 2.78 0.54
N VAL A 400 34.59 2.75 0.53
CA VAL A 400 33.75 2.64 1.75
C VAL A 400 34.16 1.42 2.57
N GLU A 401 34.31 0.25 1.93
CA GLU A 401 34.68 -0.99 2.61
C GLU A 401 36.01 -0.87 3.37
N CYS A 402 36.99 -0.14 2.82
CA CYS A 402 38.29 0.09 3.45
C CYS A 402 38.21 0.85 4.79
N HIS A 403 37.17 1.67 4.97
CA HIS A 403 36.94 2.47 6.17
C HIS A 403 36.09 1.77 7.24
N CYS A 404 35.50 0.63 6.91
CA CYS A 404 34.52 -0.05 7.76
C CYS A 404 35.11 -1.24 8.54
N HIS A 405 34.53 -1.54 9.70
CA HIS A 405 34.76 -2.82 10.41
C HIS A 405 33.88 -3.94 9.84
N PHE A 406 32.66 -3.55 9.45
CA PHE A 406 31.68 -4.41 8.79
C PHE A 406 31.10 -3.64 7.63
N PHE A 407 31.03 -4.26 6.47
CA PHE A 407 30.40 -3.70 5.28
C PHE A 407 29.63 -4.80 4.58
N ARG A 408 28.41 -4.47 4.15
CA ARG A 408 27.58 -5.39 3.38
C ARG A 408 26.67 -4.61 2.45
N ILE A 409 26.68 -4.99 1.18
CA ILE A 409 25.67 -4.57 0.21
C ILE A 409 24.43 -5.43 0.46
N LEU A 410 23.30 -4.79 0.75
CA LEU A 410 22.01 -5.46 0.95
C LEU A 410 21.37 -5.81 -0.40
N GLY A 411 21.58 -4.95 -1.41
CA GLY A 411 21.15 -5.17 -2.77
C GLY A 411 21.29 -3.92 -3.63
N SER A 412 21.41 -4.12 -4.94
CA SER A 412 21.25 -3.08 -5.96
C SER A 412 20.06 -3.46 -6.81
N TYR A 413 19.12 -2.55 -6.99
CA TYR A 413 17.82 -2.88 -7.54
C TYR A 413 17.13 -1.66 -8.20
N PRO A 414 16.14 -1.88 -9.07
CA PRO A 414 15.45 -0.79 -9.75
C PRO A 414 14.75 0.14 -8.75
N ARG A 415 14.92 1.45 -8.92
CA ARG A 415 14.27 2.44 -8.07
C ARG A 415 12.75 2.42 -8.30
N ALA A 416 11.97 2.36 -7.23
CA ALA A 416 10.51 2.39 -7.34
C ALA A 416 10.04 3.72 -7.93
N ARG A 417 9.11 3.63 -8.89
CA ARG A 417 8.17 4.71 -9.20
C ARG A 417 6.94 4.48 -8.33
N VAL A 418 6.39 5.54 -7.72
CA VAL A 418 5.22 5.45 -6.82
C VAL A 418 4.14 4.61 -7.50
N VAL A 419 3.77 3.49 -6.88
CA VAL A 419 2.73 2.61 -7.41
C VAL A 419 1.40 3.11 -6.85
N VAL A 420 0.73 3.96 -7.64
CA VAL A 420 -0.56 4.57 -7.30
C VAL A 420 -1.61 3.49 -7.07
#